data_AF-A0A3M3ZRE8-F1
#
_entry.id   AF-A0A3M3ZRE8-F1
#
_cell.length_a   1.000
_cell.length_b   1.000
_cell.length_c   1.000
_cell.angle_alpha   90.00
_cell.angle_beta   90.00
_cell.angle_gamma   90.00
#
_symmetry.space_group_name_H-M   'P 1'
#
loop_
_entity.id
_entity.type
_entity.pdbx_description
1 polymer ?
#
loop_
_entity_poly.entity_id
_entity_poly.type
_entity_poly.pdbx_seq_one_letter_code
_entity_poly.pdbx_strand_id
1 'polypeptide(L)' 'MPGVTLNHSTRLPNAIPVRLDNHYFSIEPHGRVYERMMEAQAISFYAPSAFTNLKLELLAVLK' A
#
# COMPACT_ATOMS: atom_id res chain seq x y z
N MET A 1 3.72 -12.28 -12.84
CA MET A 1 3.85 -12.50 -11.37
C MET A 1 2.55 -12.06 -10.71
N PRO A 2 1.99 -12.81 -9.74
CA PRO A 2 0.88 -12.32 -8.93
C PRO A 2 1.35 -11.18 -8.03
N GLY A 3 0.57 -10.11 -7.94
CA GLY A 3 0.83 -8.97 -7.05
C GLY A 3 0.32 -9.21 -5.62
N VAL A 4 0.60 -8.26 -4.72
CA VAL A 4 -0.02 -8.22 -3.38
C VAL A 4 -1.42 -7.62 -3.49
N THR A 5 -2.36 -8.15 -2.71
CA THR A 5 -3.71 -7.57 -2.61
C THR A 5 -3.66 -6.24 -1.87
N LEU A 6 -4.30 -5.22 -2.44
CA LEU A 6 -4.52 -3.92 -1.81
C LEU A 6 -5.97 -3.84 -1.34
N ASN A 7 -6.18 -3.60 -0.04
CA ASN A 7 -7.51 -3.49 0.55
C ASN A 7 -7.84 -2.02 0.80
N HIS A 8 -8.98 -1.53 0.28
CA HIS A 8 -9.41 -0.15 0.56
C HIS A 8 -9.67 0.03 2.05
N SER A 9 -8.98 1.00 2.66
CA SER A 9 -9.00 1.24 4.10
C SER A 9 -9.99 2.36 4.44
N THR A 10 -11.13 1.99 5.02
CA THR A 10 -12.16 2.95 5.47
C THR A 10 -11.82 3.59 6.82
N ARG A 11 -10.95 2.97 7.61
CA ARG A 11 -10.44 3.50 8.88
C ARG A 11 -8.92 3.41 8.90
N LEU A 12 -8.29 4.51 9.24
CA LEU A 12 -6.84 4.58 9.41
C LEU A 12 -6.45 4.48 10.89
N PRO A 13 -5.28 3.94 11.21
CA PRO A 13 -4.68 4.09 12.53
C PRO A 13 -4.56 5.57 12.91
N ASN A 14 -4.70 5.88 14.19
CA ASN A 14 -4.62 7.27 14.71
C ASN A 14 -3.32 8.00 14.36
N ALA A 15 -2.24 7.25 14.10
CA ALA A 15 -0.95 7.80 13.71
C ALA A 15 -0.95 8.41 12.29
N ILE A 16 -1.94 8.09 11.44
CA ILE A 16 -2.03 8.61 10.08
C ILE A 16 -3.13 9.68 10.02
N PRO A 17 -2.80 10.96 9.74
CA PRO A 17 -3.81 11.98 9.53
C PRO A 17 -4.59 11.71 8.24
N VAL A 18 -5.92 11.78 8.33
CA VAL A 18 -6.81 11.59 7.18
C VAL A 18 -6.76 12.83 6.28
N ARG A 19 -6.50 12.63 4.98
CA ARG A 19 -6.63 13.65 3.94
C ARG A 19 -7.80 13.31 3.03
N LEU A 20 -8.72 14.25 2.84
CA LEU A 20 -9.99 14.04 2.11
C LEU A 20 -9.80 13.76 0.61
N ASP A 21 -8.69 14.23 0.05
CA ASP A 21 -8.30 14.05 -1.35
C ASP A 21 -7.54 12.73 -1.61
N ASN A 22 -7.25 11.96 -0.56
CA ASN A 22 -6.51 10.71 -0.66
C ASN A 22 -7.42 9.49 -0.51
N HIS A 23 -7.15 8.48 -1.34
CA HIS A 23 -7.64 7.13 -1.13
C HIS A 23 -6.57 6.29 -0.45
N TYR A 24 -6.96 5.54 0.58
CA TYR A 24 -6.02 4.75 1.37
C TYR A 24 -6.23 3.27 1.12
N PHE A 25 -5.12 2.56 0.96
CA PHE A 25 -5.11 1.12 0.77
C PHE A 25 -4.11 0.51 1.74
N SER A 26 -4.50 -0.58 2.39
CA SER A 26 -3.60 -1.40 3.20
C SER A 26 -3.04 -2.53 2.36
N ILE A 27 -1.75 -2.81 2.59
CA ILE A 27 -1.09 -4.00 2.08
C ILE A 27 -1.39 -5.13 3.07
N GLU A 28 -1.94 -6.23 2.57
CA GLU A 28 -2.21 -7.41 3.39
C GLU A 28 -0.90 -7.97 3.99
N PRO A 29 -0.73 -8.01 5.33
CA PRO A 29 0.55 -8.37 5.96
C PRO A 29 0.77 -9.89 6.07
N HIS A 30 0.19 -10.67 5.16
CA HIS A 30 0.29 -12.13 5.19
C HIS A 30 0.30 -12.75 3.78
N GLY A 31 0.83 -13.97 3.71
CA GLY A 31 0.87 -14.77 2.50
C GLY A 31 2.16 -14.59 1.70
N ARG A 32 2.34 -15.49 0.73
CA ARG A 32 3.62 -15.72 0.04
C ARG A 32 4.22 -14.49 -0.65
N VAL A 33 3.40 -13.54 -1.11
CA VAL A 33 3.92 -12.33 -1.77
C VAL A 33 4.43 -11.31 -0.74
N TYR A 34 3.75 -11.17 0.40
CA TYR A 34 4.20 -10.32 1.50
C TYR A 34 5.49 -10.86 2.13
N GLU A 35 5.58 -12.17 2.35
CA GLU A 35 6.80 -12.82 2.86
C GLU A 35 8.01 -12.54 1.96
N ARG A 36 7.85 -12.72 0.64
CA ARG A 36 8.90 -12.39 -0.34
C ARG A 36 9.28 -10.91 -0.33
N MET A 37 8.32 -10.01 -0.15
CA MET A 37 8.56 -8.58 -0.05
C MET A 37 9.43 -8.26 1.18
N MET A 38 9.17 -8.91 2.31
CA MET A 38 9.97 -8.78 3.53
C MET A 38 11.37 -9.36 3.36
N GLU A 39 11.50 -10.57 2.79
CA GLU A 39 12.80 -11.22 2.53
C GLU A 39 13.67 -10.39 1.56
N ALA A 40 13.06 -9.85 0.51
CA ALA A 40 13.75 -9.00 -0.46
C ALA A 40 14.05 -7.58 0.06
N GLN A 41 13.42 -7.19 1.18
CA GLN A 41 13.47 -5.82 1.73
C GLN A 41 13.13 -4.74 0.69
N ALA A 42 12.24 -5.08 -0.24
CA ALA A 42 11.91 -4.24 -1.36
C ALA A 42 10.44 -4.39 -1.74
N ILE A 43 9.83 -3.28 -2.10
CA ILE A 43 8.48 -3.22 -2.66
C ILE A 43 8.53 -2.42 -3.96
N SER A 44 7.72 -2.82 -4.93
CA SER A 44 7.61 -2.11 -6.21
C SER A 44 6.15 -2.00 -6.59
N PHE A 45 5.76 -0.81 -7.02
CA PHE A 45 4.42 -0.51 -7.49
C PHE A 45 4.46 -0.34 -9.00
N TYR A 46 3.56 -1.04 -9.68
CA TYR A 46 3.27 -0.76 -11.08
C TYR A 46 2.00 0.08 -11.15
N ALA A 47 2.11 1.29 -11.69
CA ALA A 47 0.98 2.16 -11.97
C ALA A 47 0.76 2.23 -13.49
N PRO A 48 -0.43 1.81 -13.99
CA PRO A 48 -0.78 1.99 -15.39
C PRO A 48 -0.73 3.47 -15.81
N SER A 49 -0.30 3.75 -17.04
CA SER A 49 -0.21 5.11 -17.59
C SER A 49 -1.55 5.85 -17.71
N ALA A 50 -2.68 5.13 -17.58
CA ALA A 50 -4.02 5.71 -17.58
C ALA A 50 -4.27 6.64 -16.37
N PHE A 51 -3.55 6.46 -15.26
CA PHE A 51 -3.65 7.35 -14.11
C PHE A 51 -2.83 8.62 -14.32
N THR A 52 -3.49 9.67 -14.78
CA THR A 52 -2.84 10.98 -14.96
C THR A 52 -2.59 11.63 -13.59
N ASN A 53 -1.39 12.20 -13.40
CA ASN A 53 -0.97 12.88 -12.17
C ASN A 53 -1.08 12.07 -10.87
N LEU A 54 -0.97 10.74 -10.95
CA LEU A 54 -0.97 9.88 -9.77
C LEU A 54 0.21 10.20 -8.84
N LYS A 55 -0.10 10.37 -7.55
CA LYS A 55 0.89 10.43 -6.48
C LYS A 55 0.68 9.25 -5.54
N LEU A 56 1.77 8.56 -5.22
CA LEU A 56 1.78 7.44 -4.29
C LEU A 56 2.61 7.81 -3.07
N GLU A 57 2.06 7.59 -1.88
CA GLU A 57 2.78 7.68 -0.62
C GLU A 57 2.74 6.30 0.06
N LEU A 58 3.89 5.80 0.48
CA LEU A 58 3.97 4.56 1.26
C LEU A 58 4.09 4.90 2.75
N LEU A 59 3.15 4.40 3.54
CA LEU A 59 3.09 4.62 4.98
C LEU A 59 3.31 3.28 5.70
N ALA A 60 4.18 3.29 6.71
CA ALA A 60 4.37 2.18 7.63
C ALA A 60 3.99 2.64 9.04
N VAL A 61 3.11 1.88 9.70
CA VAL A 61 2.74 2.12 11.10
C VAL A 61 3.30 0.97 11.93
N LEU A 62 4.26 1.28 12.79
CA LEU A 62 4.76 0.34 13.78
C LEU A 62 3.70 0.15 14.86
N LYS A 63 3.47 -1.11 15.25
CA LYS A 63 2.70 -1.42 16.46
C LYS A 63 3.61 -1.31 17.69
#